data_AF-A0A5C7IZG4-F1
#
_entry.id   AF-A0A5C7IZG4-F1
#
_cell.length_a   1.000
_cell.length_b   1.000
_cell.length_c   1.000
_cell.angle_alpha   90.00
_cell.angle_beta   90.00
_cell.angle_gamma   90.00
#
_symmetry.space_group_name_H-M   'P 1'
#
loop_
_entity.id
_entity.type
_entity.pdbx_description
1 polymer ?
#
loop_
_entity_poly.entity_id
_entity_poly.type
_entity_poly.pdbx_seq_one_letter_code
_entity_poly.pdbx_strand_id
1 'polypeptide(L)'
;MYALSAHDASEPISVVFAAPYYFVSLSFHYLTVSTLKFELFKWGGDAHSFKKDGMYLEIITSPNNPDGFIRQSVVNRSEGKLIHDLACYWPQYASISFHADYDIMLFTASKHTGHAGMRIG
;
A
#
# COMPACT_ATOMS: atom_id res chain seq x y z
N MET A 1 -1.49 1.24 -10.02
CA MET A 1 -2.87 1.03 -9.54
C MET A 1 -3.86 0.73 -10.67
N TYR A 2 -3.95 1.52 -11.76
CA TYR A 2 -4.89 1.25 -12.87
C TYR A 2 -4.74 -0.15 -13.49
N ALA A 3 -3.52 -0.64 -13.70
CA ALA A 3 -3.30 -2.02 -14.17
C ALA A 3 -3.82 -3.11 -13.21
N LEU A 4 -4.15 -2.75 -11.98
CA LEU A 4 -4.72 -3.65 -10.98
C LEU A 4 -6.24 -3.56 -10.92
N SER A 5 -6.88 -2.63 -11.64
CA SER A 5 -8.34 -2.55 -11.67
C SER A 5 -8.95 -3.69 -12.48
N ALA A 6 -10.09 -4.22 -12.03
CA ALA A 6 -10.95 -5.05 -12.86
C ALA A 6 -11.86 -4.12 -13.68
N HIS A 7 -11.65 -4.07 -14.99
CA HIS A 7 -12.40 -3.17 -15.89
C HIS A 7 -13.89 -3.49 -15.98
N ASP A 8 -14.28 -4.73 -15.65
CA ASP A 8 -15.66 -5.22 -15.72
C ASP A 8 -16.29 -5.46 -14.33
N ALA A 9 -15.66 -4.97 -13.26
CA ALA A 9 -16.19 -5.17 -11.91
C ALA A 9 -17.48 -4.35 -11.71
N SER A 10 -18.51 -4.99 -11.12
CA SER A 10 -19.78 -4.32 -10.80
C SER A 10 -19.64 -3.29 -9.67
N GLU A 11 -18.52 -3.30 -8.96
CA GLU A 11 -18.24 -2.37 -7.88
C GLU A 11 -16.74 -2.01 -7.80
N PRO A 12 -16.41 -0.81 -7.28
CA PRO A 12 -15.02 -0.40 -7.08
C PRO A 12 -14.28 -1.34 -6.11
N ILE A 13 -13.00 -1.59 -6.38
CA ILE A 13 -12.12 -2.39 -5.54
C ILE A 13 -11.85 -1.67 -4.22
N SER A 14 -12.06 -2.37 -3.10
CA SER A 14 -11.76 -1.84 -1.77
C SER A 14 -10.24 -1.76 -1.55
N VAL A 15 -9.75 -0.60 -1.17
CA VAL A 15 -8.34 -0.37 -0.81
C VAL A 15 -8.19 -0.25 0.70
N VAL A 16 -7.34 -1.07 1.31
CA VAL A 16 -7.21 -1.19 2.77
C VAL A 16 -5.76 -1.06 3.25
N PHE A 17 -5.60 -0.59 4.48
CA PHE A 17 -4.32 -0.47 5.18
C PHE A 17 -4.46 -0.95 6.63
N ALA A 18 -3.43 -1.58 7.18
CA ALA A 18 -3.40 -1.95 8.59
C ALA A 18 -3.10 -0.71 9.45
N ALA A 19 -3.98 -0.36 10.40
CA ALA A 19 -3.70 0.68 11.38
C ALA A 19 -2.67 0.21 12.44
N PRO A 20 -1.83 1.11 13.01
CA PRO A 20 -1.68 2.51 12.64
C PRO A 20 -0.90 2.66 11.33
N TYR A 21 -1.28 3.65 10.53
CA TYR A 21 -0.61 4.04 9.30
C TYR A 21 -0.44 5.56 9.26
N TYR A 22 0.56 6.04 8.54
CA TYR A 22 0.82 7.47 8.43
C TYR A 22 -0.30 8.16 7.64
N PHE A 23 -0.85 9.23 8.22
CA PHE A 23 -1.98 9.96 7.65
C PHE A 23 -1.72 10.51 6.24
N VAL A 24 -0.45 10.79 5.87
CA VAL A 24 -0.11 11.20 4.50
C VAL A 24 -0.04 10.01 3.55
N SER A 25 0.36 8.81 3.99
CA SER A 25 0.24 7.61 3.17
C SER A 25 -1.22 7.32 2.87
N LEU A 26 -2.08 7.44 3.89
CA LEU A 26 -3.52 7.40 3.70
C LEU A 26 -3.96 8.53 2.76
N SER A 27 -3.57 9.78 2.99
CA SER A 27 -4.02 10.91 2.18
C SER A 27 -3.53 10.85 0.74
N PHE A 28 -2.33 10.36 0.45
CA PHE A 28 -1.79 10.23 -0.90
C PHE A 28 -2.51 9.10 -1.65
N HIS A 29 -2.68 7.94 -1.02
CA HIS A 29 -3.45 6.86 -1.62
C HIS A 29 -4.94 7.17 -1.70
N TYR A 30 -5.50 7.82 -0.68
CA TYR A 30 -6.86 8.30 -0.65
C TYR A 30 -7.06 9.36 -1.72
N LEU A 31 -6.17 10.35 -1.89
CA LEU A 31 -6.25 11.32 -2.98
C LEU A 31 -6.18 10.60 -4.33
N THR A 32 -5.27 9.64 -4.49
CA THR A 32 -5.12 8.88 -5.74
C THR A 32 -6.38 8.06 -6.04
N VAL A 33 -6.94 7.37 -5.04
CA VAL A 33 -8.16 6.57 -5.15
C VAL A 33 -9.38 7.46 -5.37
N SER A 34 -9.45 8.59 -4.65
CA SER A 34 -10.55 9.53 -4.73
C SER A 34 -10.44 10.36 -6.01
N THR A 35 -9.49 11.28 -6.12
CA THR A 35 -9.42 12.23 -7.24
C THR A 35 -9.20 11.60 -8.62
N LEU A 36 -8.49 10.48 -8.75
CA LEU A 36 -8.13 9.99 -10.08
C LEU A 36 -9.11 8.96 -10.65
N LYS A 37 -9.70 8.05 -9.86
CA LYS A 37 -10.64 7.00 -10.36
C LYS A 37 -11.60 6.43 -9.28
N PHE A 38 -12.51 7.24 -8.75
CA PHE A 38 -13.56 6.78 -7.82
C PHE A 38 -14.38 5.57 -8.34
N GLU A 39 -14.55 5.44 -9.65
CA GLU A 39 -15.29 4.33 -10.26
C GLU A 39 -14.58 2.98 -10.13
N LEU A 40 -13.25 2.96 -9.95
CA LEU A 40 -12.45 1.74 -9.92
C LEU A 40 -11.98 1.35 -8.52
N PHE A 41 -11.79 2.34 -7.64
CA PHE A 41 -11.27 2.12 -6.30
C PHE A 41 -12.08 2.88 -5.25
N LYS A 42 -12.25 2.28 -4.08
CA LYS A 42 -12.89 2.91 -2.92
C LYS A 42 -12.09 2.67 -1.64
N TRP A 43 -12.21 3.57 -0.68
CA TRP A 43 -11.66 3.35 0.65
C TRP A 43 -12.35 2.16 1.34
N GLY A 44 -11.56 1.15 1.72
CA GLY A 44 -12.05 -0.10 2.32
C GLY A 44 -11.92 -0.15 3.85
N GLY A 45 -11.23 0.81 4.48
CA GLY A 45 -11.02 0.85 5.92
C GLY A 45 -9.75 0.17 6.40
N ASP A 46 -9.74 -0.19 7.69
CA ASP A 46 -8.63 -0.88 8.33
C ASP A 46 -8.57 -2.36 7.92
N ALA A 47 -7.42 -2.79 7.40
CA ALA A 47 -7.14 -4.14 6.95
C ALA A 47 -7.37 -5.18 8.06
N HIS A 48 -7.10 -4.86 9.34
CA HIS A 48 -7.35 -5.77 10.46
C HIS A 48 -8.83 -6.13 10.65
N SER A 49 -9.73 -5.24 10.22
CA SER A 49 -11.17 -5.39 10.36
C SER A 49 -11.89 -5.71 9.05
N PHE A 50 -11.14 -5.85 7.96
CA PHE A 50 -11.71 -6.03 6.62
C PHE A 50 -12.29 -7.44 6.46
N LYS A 51 -13.60 -7.52 6.20
CA LYS A 51 -14.36 -8.78 6.13
C LYS A 51 -15.14 -8.98 4.83
N LYS A 52 -14.97 -8.07 3.87
CA LYS A 52 -15.75 -8.11 2.64
C LYS A 52 -15.17 -9.16 1.68
N ASP A 53 -16.05 -9.95 1.07
CA ASP A 53 -15.69 -10.91 0.03
C ASP A 53 -15.45 -10.20 -1.31
N GLY A 54 -14.73 -10.88 -2.21
CA GLY A 54 -14.35 -10.36 -3.51
C GLY A 54 -13.00 -9.65 -3.50
N MET A 55 -12.68 -9.07 -4.65
CA MET A 55 -11.38 -8.46 -4.90
C MET A 55 -11.14 -7.24 -4.01
N TYR A 56 -9.95 -7.19 -3.40
CA TYR A 56 -9.46 -6.06 -2.62
C TYR A 56 -7.99 -5.75 -2.94
N LEU A 57 -7.54 -4.58 -2.55
CA LEU A 57 -6.16 -4.14 -2.63
C LEU A 57 -5.66 -3.81 -1.23
N GLU A 58 -4.72 -4.59 -0.72
CA GLU A 58 -4.06 -4.29 0.55
C GLU A 58 -2.72 -3.63 0.29
N ILE A 59 -2.50 -2.47 0.92
CA ILE A 59 -1.24 -1.74 0.83
C ILE A 59 -0.49 -1.90 2.14
N ILE A 60 0.67 -2.54 2.06
CA ILE A 60 1.50 -2.95 3.18
C ILE A 60 2.73 -2.03 3.19
N THR A 61 2.79 -1.11 4.14
CA THR A 61 3.98 -0.27 4.34
C THR A 61 4.95 -0.99 5.27
N SER A 62 6.16 -1.28 4.79
CA SER A 62 7.16 -2.07 5.52
C SER A 62 8.56 -1.54 5.21
N PRO A 63 9.30 -0.97 6.19
CA PRO A 63 8.90 -0.73 7.57
C PRO A 63 7.76 0.28 7.62
N ASN A 64 6.83 0.07 8.54
CA ASN A 64 5.66 0.91 8.67
C ASN A 64 6.01 2.31 9.20
N ASN A 65 5.16 3.27 8.86
CA ASN A 65 5.19 4.62 9.40
C ASN A 65 3.87 4.81 10.16
N PRO A 66 3.85 5.12 11.46
CA PRO A 66 4.93 5.74 12.23
C PRO A 66 5.82 4.81 13.08
N ASP A 67 5.44 3.55 13.26
CA ASP A 67 6.05 2.68 14.29
C ASP A 67 7.36 1.98 13.88
N GLY A 68 7.73 2.02 12.59
CA GLY A 68 8.96 1.43 12.07
C GLY A 68 8.95 -0.10 11.98
N PHE A 69 7.82 -0.76 12.25
CA PHE A 69 7.78 -2.22 12.25
C PHE A 69 7.74 -2.81 10.85
N ILE A 70 8.45 -3.92 10.64
CA ILE A 70 8.29 -4.74 9.45
C ILE A 70 6.88 -5.34 9.46
N ARG A 71 6.16 -5.20 8.35
CA ARG A 71 4.79 -5.68 8.18
C ARG A 71 4.66 -6.65 7.02
N GLN A 72 3.63 -7.48 7.12
CA GLN A 72 3.13 -8.39 6.10
C GLN A 72 1.61 -8.17 5.94
N SER A 73 1.01 -8.82 4.95
CA SER A 73 -0.44 -8.84 4.78
C SER A 73 -1.14 -9.34 6.05
N VAL A 74 -2.21 -8.66 6.45
CA VAL A 74 -3.06 -9.06 7.57
C VAL A 74 -4.44 -9.52 7.10
N VAL A 75 -4.78 -9.28 5.83
CA VAL A 75 -6.01 -9.80 5.24
C VAL A 75 -5.75 -11.22 4.72
N ASN A 76 -6.17 -12.21 5.50
CA ASN A 76 -6.01 -13.63 5.15
C ASN A 76 -7.11 -14.10 4.19
N ARG A 77 -7.06 -13.66 2.92
CA ARG A 77 -8.02 -14.02 1.86
C ARG A 77 -7.31 -14.15 0.52
N SER A 78 -7.79 -15.04 -0.35
CA SER A 78 -7.12 -15.38 -1.62
C SER A 78 -7.37 -14.38 -2.77
N GLU A 79 -8.40 -13.55 -2.65
CA GLU A 79 -8.86 -12.67 -3.74
C GLU A 79 -8.17 -11.29 -3.73
N GLY A 80 -7.24 -11.08 -2.80
CA GLY A 80 -6.51 -9.83 -2.62
C GLY A 80 -5.35 -9.66 -3.58
N LYS A 81 -5.13 -8.42 -4.03
CA LYS A 81 -3.85 -7.99 -4.58
C LYS A 81 -3.07 -7.24 -3.52
N LEU A 82 -1.78 -7.51 -3.40
CA LEU A 82 -0.92 -6.91 -2.39
C LEU A 82 0.05 -5.92 -3.04
N ILE A 83 0.20 -4.74 -2.44
CA ILE A 83 1.26 -3.78 -2.80
C ILE A 83 2.11 -3.56 -1.56
N HIS A 84 3.41 -3.85 -1.68
CA HIS A 84 4.37 -3.58 -0.63
C HIS A 84 5.03 -2.22 -0.87
N ASP A 85 4.69 -1.24 -0.05
CA ASP A 85 5.40 0.05 0.01
C ASP A 85 6.65 -0.11 0.88
N LEU A 86 7.79 -0.19 0.20
CA LEU A 86 9.12 -0.38 0.76
C LEU A 86 9.94 0.91 0.71
N ALA A 87 9.28 2.08 0.67
CA ALA A 87 9.95 3.37 0.63
C ALA A 87 11.05 3.53 1.69
N CYS A 88 10.80 3.04 2.91
CA CYS A 88 11.75 3.09 4.02
C CYS A 88 12.55 1.79 4.23
N TYR A 89 12.50 0.81 3.33
CA TYR A 89 13.22 -0.46 3.49
C TYR A 89 14.69 -0.34 3.06
N TRP A 90 15.42 0.51 3.79
CA TRP A 90 16.83 0.81 3.57
C TRP A 90 17.61 0.70 4.89
N PRO A 91 18.92 0.37 4.85
CA PRO A 91 19.73 0.18 6.06
C PRO A 91 19.71 1.36 7.05
N GLN A 92 19.48 2.58 6.56
CA GLN A 92 19.36 3.78 7.40
C GLN A 92 18.07 3.85 8.25
N TYR A 93 17.05 3.04 7.95
CA TYR A 93 15.76 3.05 8.66
C TYR A 93 15.39 1.70 9.27
N ALA A 94 15.88 0.59 8.71
CA ALA A 94 15.59 -0.73 9.22
C ALA A 94 16.74 -1.71 8.96
N SER A 95 16.88 -2.69 9.85
CA SER A 95 17.72 -3.85 9.60
C SER A 95 17.16 -4.65 8.43
N ILE A 96 18.01 -4.99 7.46
CA ILE A 96 17.65 -5.83 6.31
C ILE A 96 17.71 -7.28 6.76
N SER A 97 16.59 -7.77 7.29
CA SER A 97 16.47 -9.13 7.84
C SER A 97 16.23 -10.20 6.77
N PHE A 98 15.74 -9.81 5.59
CA PHE A 98 15.52 -10.70 4.46
C PHE A 98 15.55 -9.92 3.14
N HIS A 99 15.71 -10.63 2.03
CA HIS A 99 15.54 -10.04 0.71
C HIS A 99 14.05 -9.89 0.41
N ALA A 100 13.58 -8.68 0.09
CA ALA A 100 12.20 -8.47 -0.29
C ALA A 100 11.92 -9.16 -1.64
N ASP A 101 10.86 -9.97 -1.67
CA ASP A 101 10.45 -10.75 -2.84
C ASP A 101 8.92 -10.82 -2.87
N TYR A 102 8.31 -9.76 -3.39
CA TYR A 102 6.86 -9.61 -3.47
C TYR A 102 6.44 -9.24 -4.90
N ASP A 103 5.22 -9.62 -5.29
CA ASP A 103 4.70 -9.39 -6.64
C ASP A 103 4.75 -7.91 -7.07
N ILE A 104 4.44 -7.01 -6.14
CA ILE A 104 4.47 -5.57 -6.37
C ILE A 104 5.17 -4.91 -5.19
N MET A 105 6.31 -4.29 -5.48
CA MET A 105 7.12 -3.53 -4.53
C MET A 105 7.27 -2.09 -5.02
N LEU A 106 7.09 -1.13 -4.11
CA LEU A 106 7.28 0.29 -4.38
C LEU A 106 8.50 0.80 -3.61
N PHE A 107 9.31 1.62 -4.27
CA PHE A 107 10.45 2.30 -3.68
C PHE A 107 10.39 3.80 -3.98
N THR A 108 11.26 4.59 -3.36
CA THR A 108 11.38 6.01 -3.74
C THR A 108 12.78 6.55 -3.49
N ALA A 109 13.26 7.38 -4.42
CA ALA A 109 14.51 8.13 -4.27
C ALA A 109 14.48 9.08 -3.06
N SER A 110 13.28 9.52 -2.65
CA SER A 110 13.06 10.46 -1.54
C SER A 110 13.58 9.93 -0.21
N LYS A 111 13.37 8.64 0.06
CA LYS A 111 13.78 7.98 1.30
C LYS A 111 15.11 7.26 1.13
N HIS A 112 15.40 6.75 -0.07
CA HIS A 112 16.70 6.15 -0.33
C HIS A 112 17.86 7.15 -0.26
N THR A 113 17.73 8.31 -0.93
CA THR A 113 18.84 9.27 -1.12
C THR A 113 18.55 10.69 -0.61
N GLY A 114 17.34 10.96 -0.10
CA GLY A 114 16.94 12.30 0.34
C GLY A 114 16.44 13.24 -0.76
N HIS A 115 16.47 12.83 -2.04
CA HIS A 115 16.05 13.68 -3.18
C HIS A 115 14.54 13.74 -3.39
N ALA A 116 13.79 14.18 -2.37
CA ALA A 116 12.33 14.27 -2.43
C ALA A 116 11.80 15.22 -3.50
N GLY A 117 12.61 16.17 -3.98
CA GLY A 117 12.25 17.12 -5.03
C GLY A 117 12.19 16.51 -6.45
N MET A 118 12.84 15.37 -6.69
CA MET A 118 12.87 14.73 -8.02
C MET A 118 11.54 14.06 -8.39
N ARG A 119 10.72 13.73 -7.38
CA ARG A 119 9.43 13.04 -7.55
C ARG A 119 9.54 11.70 -8.30
N ILE A 120 10.61 10.94 -8.02
CA ILE A 120 10.86 9.61 -8.61
C ILE A 120 10.62 8.49 -7.58
N GLY A 121 9.95 7.43 -8.02
CA GLY A 121 9.74 6.17 -7.32
C GLY A 121 9.61 5.01 -8.30
#